data_AF-A0A2E7F552-F1
#
_entry.id   AF-A0A2E7F552-F1
#
_cell.length_a   1.000
_cell.length_b   1.000
_cell.length_c   1.000
_cell.angle_alpha   90.00
_cell.angle_beta   90.00
_cell.angle_gamma   90.00
#
_symmetry.space_group_name_H-M   'P 1'
#
loop_
_entity.id
_entity.type
_entity.pdbx_description
1 polymer ?
#
loop_
_entity_poly.entity_id
_entity_poly.type
_entity_poly.pdbx_seq_one_letter_code
_entity_poly.pdbx_strand_id
1 'polypeptide(L)'
;MKHLPYHAKTATGDTFDIEFPLHIETGDPIKVEQLISLMLKTIDDEIAVTGPTSNGDVLQAVAMTLAIRSGMINSSLQASSALTHDLVDTALQAVGRAAVHRAPSGRA
;
A
#
# COMPACT_ATOMS: atom_id res chain seq x y z
N MET A 1 -10.45 -2.95 -17.53
CA MET A 1 -9.95 -3.20 -16.16
C MET A 1 -10.33 -2.01 -15.29
N LYS A 2 -10.77 -2.25 -14.05
CA LYS A 2 -11.11 -1.18 -13.10
C LYS A 2 -9.80 -0.56 -12.59
N HIS A 3 -9.79 0.75 -12.38
CA HIS A 3 -8.64 1.47 -11.81
C HIS A 3 -9.09 2.21 -10.56
N LEU A 4 -8.20 2.31 -9.58
CA LEU A 4 -8.38 3.11 -8.37
C LEU A 4 -7.38 4.27 -8.40
N PRO A 5 -7.82 5.52 -8.63
CA PRO A 5 -6.99 6.68 -8.37
C PRO A 5 -6.75 6.79 -6.86
N TYR A 6 -5.51 7.00 -6.46
CA TYR A 6 -5.11 7.12 -5.07
C TYR A 6 -4.10 8.25 -4.89
N HIS A 7 -4.35 9.12 -3.91
CA HIS A 7 -3.47 10.22 -3.57
C HIS A 7 -2.79 9.94 -2.22
N ALA A 8 -1.51 9.58 -2.26
CA ALA A 8 -0.72 9.37 -1.04
C ALA A 8 0.03 10.66 -0.69
N LYS A 9 0.05 11.02 0.60
CA LYS A 9 0.83 12.13 1.12
C LYS A 9 1.78 11.64 2.21
N THR A 10 3.06 11.98 2.06
CA THR A 10 4.09 11.64 3.04
C THR A 10 4.19 12.71 4.13
N ALA A 11 4.80 12.34 5.27
CA ALA A 11 5.11 13.29 6.35
C ALA A 11 6.04 14.44 5.90
N THR A 12 6.90 14.21 4.91
CA THR A 12 7.78 15.24 4.33
C THR A 12 7.04 16.19 3.38
N GLY A 13 5.77 15.92 3.09
CA GLY A 13 4.93 16.74 2.23
C GLY A 13 4.95 16.34 0.74
N ASP A 14 5.71 15.31 0.36
CA ASP A 14 5.65 14.76 -0.98
C ASP A 14 4.30 14.08 -1.21
N THR A 15 3.74 14.26 -2.40
CA THR A 15 2.50 13.61 -2.81
C THR A 15 2.72 12.70 -4.02
N PHE A 16 1.98 11.59 -4.04
CA PHE A 16 2.01 10.59 -5.10
C PHE A 16 0.61 10.45 -5.66
N ASP A 17 0.45 10.73 -6.95
CA ASP A 17 -0.77 10.45 -7.69
C ASP A 17 -0.62 9.11 -8.41
N ILE A 18 -1.31 8.09 -7.90
CA ILE A 18 -1.16 6.70 -8.33
C ILE A 18 -2.47 6.22 -8.93
N GLU A 19 -2.41 5.59 -10.10
CA GLU A 19 -3.53 4.84 -10.66
C GLU A 19 -3.30 3.34 -10.47
N PHE A 20 -3.94 2.73 -9.47
CA PHE A 20 -3.82 1.30 -9.20
C PHE A 20 -4.74 0.49 -10.11
N PRO A 21 -4.21 -0.43 -10.94
CA PRO A 21 -5.03 -1.42 -11.61
C PRO A 21 -5.64 -2.37 -10.56
N LEU A 22 -6.94 -2.62 -10.66
CA LEU A 22 -7.62 -3.55 -9.76
C LEU A 22 -7.81 -4.91 -10.42
N HIS A 23 -7.62 -5.96 -9.63
CA HIS A 23 -7.90 -7.33 -10.04
C HIS A 23 -9.37 -7.48 -10.46
N ILE A 24 -9.65 -8.40 -11.39
CA ILE A 24 -11.01 -8.58 -11.93
C ILE A 24 -12.02 -8.99 -10.85
N GLU A 25 -11.55 -9.68 -9.82
CA GLU A 25 -12.36 -10.11 -8.67
C GLU A 25 -12.48 -9.05 -7.57
N THR A 26 -11.89 -7.86 -7.75
CA THR A 26 -12.10 -6.75 -6.81
C THR A 26 -13.56 -6.30 -6.87
N GLY A 27 -14.29 -6.57 -5.78
CA GLY A 27 -15.69 -6.23 -5.64
C GLY A 27 -15.92 -4.72 -5.57
N ASP A 28 -15.32 -4.06 -4.58
CA ASP A 28 -15.57 -2.66 -4.24
C ASP A 28 -14.27 -1.84 -4.14
N PRO A 29 -13.94 -1.02 -5.16
CA PRO A 29 -12.78 -0.13 -5.15
C PRO A 29 -12.75 0.85 -3.97
N ILE A 30 -13.91 1.33 -3.51
CA ILE A 30 -13.99 2.33 -2.44
C ILE A 30 -13.57 1.70 -1.12
N LYS A 31 -13.99 0.46 -0.85
CA LYS A 31 -13.52 -0.27 0.33
C LYS A 31 -12.02 -0.52 0.30
N VAL A 32 -11.45 -0.78 -0.88
CA VAL A 32 -10.00 -0.94 -1.04
C VAL A 32 -9.29 0.38 -0.70
N GLU A 33 -9.75 1.51 -1.23
CA GLU A 33 -9.21 2.84 -0.92
C GLU A 33 -9.24 3.16 0.58
N GLN A 34 -10.38 2.89 1.22
CA GLN A 34 -10.58 3.10 2.66
C GLN A 34 -9.64 2.22 3.50
N LEU A 35 -9.46 0.96 3.11
CA LEU A 35 -8.55 0.04 3.81
C LEU A 35 -7.09 0.48 3.67
N ILE A 36 -6.66 0.88 2.47
CA ILE A 36 -5.28 1.38 2.26
C ILE A 36 -5.04 2.61 3.14
N SER A 37 -5.96 3.58 3.12
CA SER A 37 -5.83 4.81 3.91
C SER A 37 -5.84 4.54 5.42
N LEU A 38 -6.69 3.61 5.88
CA LEU A 38 -6.72 3.20 7.29
C LEU A 38 -5.40 2.54 7.70
N MET A 39 -4.87 1.61 6.91
CA MET A 39 -3.62 0.91 7.22
C MET A 39 -2.44 1.87 7.30
N LEU A 40 -2.29 2.78 6.33
CA LEU A 40 -1.23 3.78 6.35
C LEU A 40 -1.34 4.68 7.57
N LYS A 41 -2.56 5.18 7.87
CA LYS A 41 -2.78 6.01 9.06
C LYS A 41 -2.45 5.26 10.35
N THR A 42 -2.85 4.00 10.50
CA THR A 42 -2.57 3.21 11.70
C THR A 42 -1.07 2.99 11.89
N ILE A 43 -0.32 2.75 10.81
CA ILE A 43 1.13 2.64 10.85
C ILE A 43 1.75 3.96 11.31
N ASP A 44 1.32 5.09 10.73
CA ASP A 44 1.83 6.41 11.09
C ASP A 44 1.52 6.77 12.56
N ASP A 45 0.29 6.50 13.03
CA ASP A 45 -0.12 6.74 14.41
C ASP A 45 0.73 5.91 15.40
N GLU A 46 1.02 4.65 15.07
CA GLU A 46 1.81 3.75 15.93
C GLU A 46 3.29 4.16 15.97
N ILE A 47 3.88 4.55 14.83
CA ILE A 47 5.26 5.08 14.77
C ILE A 47 5.39 6.34 15.61
N ALA A 48 4.37 7.21 15.59
CA ALA A 48 4.35 8.43 16.41
C ALA A 48 4.38 8.14 17.91
N VAL A 49 3.88 6.98 18.36
CA VAL A 49 3.86 6.57 19.78
C VAL A 49 5.10 5.75 20.17
N THR A 50 5.52 4.80 19.32
CA THR A 50 6.58 3.83 19.64
C THR A 50 8.00 4.38 19.44
N GLY A 51 8.14 5.48 18.71
CA GLY A 51 9.43 6.14 18.45
C GLY A 51 10.08 5.67 17.15
N PRO A 52 11.40 5.91 16.98
CA PRO A 52 12.07 5.69 15.71
C PRO A 52 11.94 4.25 15.20
N THR A 53 11.19 4.07 14.11
CA THR A 53 11.01 2.80 13.41
C THR A 53 11.67 2.91 12.04
N SER A 54 12.47 1.93 11.64
CA SER A 54 13.08 1.97 10.31
C SER A 54 12.06 1.62 9.23
N ASN A 55 12.22 2.19 8.02
CA ASN A 55 11.38 1.81 6.88
C ASN A 55 11.44 0.30 6.57
N GLY A 56 12.57 -0.36 6.88
CA GLY A 56 12.73 -1.81 6.74
C GLY A 56 11.81 -2.59 7.67
N ASP A 57 11.70 -2.16 8.93
CA ASP A 57 10.81 -2.80 9.91
C ASP A 57 9.33 -2.68 9.49
N VAL A 58 8.94 -1.49 9.01
CA VAL A 58 7.57 -1.24 8.51
C VAL A 58 7.26 -2.15 7.31
N LEU A 59 8.15 -2.19 6.31
CA LEU A 59 7.95 -3.03 5.12
C LEU A 59 7.91 -4.52 5.48
N GLN A 60 8.78 -4.97 6.38
CA GLN A 60 8.79 -6.36 6.84
C GLN A 60 7.50 -6.72 7.59
N ALA A 61 7.02 -5.85 8.48
CA ALA A 61 5.76 -6.05 9.21
C ALA A 61 4.57 -6.16 8.24
N VAL A 62 4.45 -5.22 7.28
CA VAL A 62 3.38 -5.24 6.27
C VAL A 62 3.43 -6.51 5.42
N ALA A 63 4.64 -6.95 5.02
CA ALA A 63 4.81 -8.18 4.24
C ALA A 63 4.35 -9.42 5.04
N MET A 64 4.72 -9.52 6.32
CA MET A 64 4.29 -10.62 7.19
C MET A 64 2.77 -10.60 7.43
N THR A 65 2.17 -9.42 7.65
CA THR A 65 0.72 -9.25 7.77
C THR A 65 -0.01 -9.69 6.52
N LEU A 66 0.50 -9.33 5.34
CA LEU A 66 -0.05 -9.77 4.06
C LEU A 66 0.01 -11.29 3.91
N ALA A 67 1.17 -11.91 4.22
CA ALA A 67 1.33 -13.36 4.15
C ALA A 67 0.34 -14.10 5.07
N ILE A 68 0.16 -13.61 6.31
CA ILE A 68 -0.84 -14.15 7.24
C ILE A 68 -2.24 -14.00 6.64
N ARG A 69 -2.58 -12.82 6.10
CA ARG A 69 -3.90 -12.55 5.54
C ARG A 69 -4.22 -13.45 4.33
N SER A 70 -3.23 -13.75 3.50
CA SER A 70 -3.34 -14.67 2.36
C SER A 70 -3.55 -16.12 2.82
N GLY A 71 -2.94 -16.53 3.93
CA GLY A 71 -3.18 -17.83 4.55
C GLY A 71 -4.58 -18.00 5.15
N MET A 72 -5.30 -16.90 5.41
CA MET A 72 -6.69 -16.92 5.88
C MET A 72 -7.72 -17.11 4.75
N ILE A 73 -7.29 -17.09 3.48
CA ILE A 73 -8.17 -17.36 2.34
C ILE A 73 -8.38 -18.88 2.26
N ASN A 74 -9.64 -19.33 2.14
CA ASN A 74 -9.98 -20.75 1.99
C ASN A 74 -9.65 -21.25 0.57
N SER A 75 -8.36 -21.31 0.26
CA SER A 75 -7.77 -21.79 -0.99
C SER A 75 -6.44 -22.50 -0.70
N SER A 76 -5.84 -23.13 -1.71
CA SER A 76 -4.50 -23.70 -1.53
C SER A 76 -3.48 -22.60 -1.27
N LEU A 77 -2.46 -22.88 -0.46
CA LEU A 77 -1.36 -21.96 -0.18
C LEU A 77 -0.69 -21.45 -1.47
N GLN A 78 -0.54 -22.33 -2.46
CA GLN A 78 0.03 -21.98 -3.77
C GLN A 78 -0.82 -20.95 -4.51
N ALA A 79 -2.15 -21.14 -4.55
CA ALA A 79 -3.05 -20.20 -5.21
C ALA A 79 -3.07 -18.84 -4.48
N SER A 80 -3.16 -18.85 -3.14
CA SER A 80 -3.12 -17.62 -2.34
C SER A 80 -1.81 -16.87 -2.51
N SER A 81 -0.67 -17.58 -2.52
CA SER A 81 0.65 -16.98 -2.72
C SER A 81 0.79 -16.38 -4.11
N ALA A 82 0.39 -17.09 -5.17
CA ALA A 82 0.45 -16.59 -6.54
C ALA A 82 -0.38 -15.31 -6.73
N LEU A 83 -1.62 -15.30 -6.21
CA LEU A 83 -2.47 -14.11 -6.23
C LEU A 83 -1.84 -12.95 -5.43
N THR A 84 -1.24 -13.24 -4.29
CA THR A 84 -0.58 -12.22 -3.46
C THR A 84 0.59 -11.57 -4.20
N HIS A 85 1.43 -12.37 -4.86
CA HIS A 85 2.54 -11.87 -5.65
C HIS A 85 2.04 -11.00 -6.81
N ASP A 86 1.03 -11.45 -7.56
CA ASP A 86 0.46 -10.69 -8.67
C ASP A 86 -0.10 -9.33 -8.23
N LEU A 87 -0.81 -9.29 -7.11
CA LEU A 87 -1.35 -8.05 -6.53
C LEU A 87 -0.25 -7.08 -6.10
N VAL A 88 0.80 -7.58 -5.42
CA VAL A 88 1.93 -6.76 -4.98
C VAL A 88 2.73 -6.24 -6.17
N ASP A 89 3.05 -7.10 -7.13
CA ASP A 89 3.82 -6.72 -8.32
C ASP A 89 3.07 -5.66 -9.14
N THR A 90 1.75 -5.83 -9.31
CA THR A 90 0.90 -4.86 -10.00
C THR A 90 0.88 -3.51 -9.28
N ALA A 91 0.76 -3.51 -7.94
CA ALA A 91 0.78 -2.29 -7.15
C ALA A 91 2.14 -1.58 -7.21
N LEU A 92 3.25 -2.32 -7.13
CA LEU A 92 4.60 -1.78 -7.25
C LEU A 92 4.85 -1.15 -8.63
N GLN A 93 4.37 -1.80 -9.70
CA GLN A 93 4.44 -1.23 -11.05
C GLN A 93 3.64 0.08 -11.16
N ALA A 94 2.47 0.17 -10.52
CA ALA A 94 1.67 1.39 -10.50
C ALA A 94 2.39 2.52 -9.76
N VAL A 95 2.97 2.25 -8.59
CA VAL A 95 3.78 3.22 -7.84
C VAL A 95 4.99 3.68 -8.65
N GLY A 96 5.68 2.76 -9.35
CA GLY A 96 6.83 3.09 -10.19
C GLY A 96 6.49 4.00 -11.39
N ARG A 97 5.22 4.06 -11.80
CA ARG A 97 4.71 4.94 -12.87
C ARG A 97 4.04 6.21 -12.32
N ALA A 98 3.86 6.31 -11.01
CA ALA A 98 3.10 7.39 -10.38
C ALA A 98 3.75 8.76 -10.61
N ALA A 99 2.91 9.78 -10.72
CA ALA A 99 3.39 11.16 -10.71
C ALA A 99 3.78 11.52 -9.27
N VAL A 100 5.03 11.96 -9.08
CA VAL A 100 5.57 12.34 -7.77
C VAL A 100 5.74 13.85 -7.72
N HIS A 101 4.98 14.51 -6.87
CA HIS A 101 5.12 15.93 -6.59
C HIS A 101 5.91 16.10 -5.29
N ARG A 102 7.15 16.54 -5.42
CA ARG A 102 8.02 16.77 -4.26
C ARG A 102 7.68 18.09 -3.59
N ALA A 103 7.61 18.10 -2.26
CA ALA A 103 7.43 19.34 -1.52
C ALA A 103 8.58 20.31 -1.84
N PRO A 104 8.28 21.62 -1.98
CA PRO A 104 9.33 22.61 -2.16
C PRO A 104 10.28 22.55 -0.95
N SER A 105 11.55 22.27 -1.18
CA SER A 105 12.59 22.35 -0.16
C SER A 105 12.80 23.82 0.17
N GLY A 106 12.05 24.32 1.15
CA GLY A 106 12.23 25.66 1.70
C GLY A 106 13.58 25.74 2.39
N ARG A 107 14.58 26.30 1.71
CA ARG A 107 15.73 26.93 2.37
C ARG A 107 15.27 28.32 2.80
N ALA A 108 15.09 28.53 4.10
CA ALA A 108 15.16 29.83 4.73
C ALA A 108 16.57 30.01 5.31
#